data_AF-A0A2A5V9S3-F1
#
_entry.id   AF-A0A2A5V9S3-F1
#
_cell.length_a   1.000
_cell.length_b   1.000
_cell.length_c   1.000
_cell.angle_alpha   90.00
_cell.angle_beta   90.00
_cell.angle_gamma   90.00
#
_symmetry.space_group_name_H-M   'P 1'
#
loop_
_entity.id
_entity.type
_entity.pdbx_description
1 polymer ?
#
loop_
_entity_poly.entity_id
_entity_poly.type
_entity_poly.pdbx_seq_one_letter_code
_entity_poly.pdbx_strand_id
1 'polypeptide(L)' 'MNKIKIYITLSLAWIIGIGYLTWFNGLKKKGTYLGFNWEEWFWFGVLPAIIPYLIYFIWKPENLKNFISCFKSLFKS' A
#
# COMPACT_ATOMS: atom_id res chain seq x y z
N MET A 1 7.57 -21.76 5.23
CA MET A 1 7.57 -20.46 4.52
C MET A 1 7.18 -19.35 5.49
N ASN A 2 7.92 -18.24 5.56
CA ASN A 2 7.67 -17.20 6.57
C ASN A 2 6.35 -16.46 6.22
N LYS A 3 5.35 -16.55 7.10
CA LYS A 3 4.01 -15.98 6.88
C LYS A 3 4.05 -14.47 6.60
N ILE A 4 4.97 -13.75 7.25
CA ILE A 4 5.16 -12.31 7.05
C ILE A 4 5.56 -12.00 5.60
N LYS A 5 6.47 -12.79 5.03
CA LYS A 5 6.89 -12.62 3.63
C LYS A 5 5.70 -12.81 2.69
N ILE A 6 4.85 -13.80 2.95
CA ILE A 6 3.64 -14.08 2.15
C ILE A 6 2.68 -12.89 2.20
N TYR A 7 2.37 -12.38 3.39
CA TYR A 7 1.45 -11.25 3.54
C TYR A 7 1.97 -9.98 2.86
N ILE A 8 3.27 -9.68 3.00
CA ILE A 8 3.89 -8.53 2.34
C ILE A 8 3.85 -8.69 0.81
N THR A 9 4.19 -9.88 0.30
CA THR A 9 4.13 -10.16 -1.14
C THR A 9 2.71 -10.06 -1.68
N LEU A 10 1.70 -10.55 -0.95
CA LEU A 10 0.30 -10.41 -1.31
C LEU A 10 -0.16 -8.95 -1.31
N SER A 11 0.22 -8.15 -0.29
CA SER A 11 -0.08 -6.73 -0.25
C SER A 11 0.54 -5.98 -1.43
N LEU A 12 1.79 -6.30 -1.78
CA LEU A 12 2.47 -5.69 -2.92
C LEU A 12 1.81 -6.09 -4.25
N ALA A 13 1.51 -7.38 -4.42
CA ALA A 13 0.82 -7.89 -5.60
C ALA A 13 -0.56 -7.26 -5.79
N TRP A 14 -1.30 -7.02 -4.69
CA TRP A 14 -2.58 -6.30 -4.72
C TRP A 14 -2.42 -4.87 -5.23
N ILE A 15 -1.52 -4.08 -4.65
CA ILE A 15 -1.29 -2.68 -5.05
C ILE A 15 -0.93 -2.60 -6.54
N ILE A 16 -0.03 -3.47 -7.00
CA ILE A 16 0.40 -3.52 -8.40
C ILE A 16 -0.76 -3.98 -9.29
N GLY A 17 -1.51 -5.00 -8.89
CA GLY A 17 -2.64 -5.54 -9.65
C GLY A 17 -3.73 -4.51 -9.87
N ILE A 18 -4.16 -3.81 -8.81
CA ILE A 18 -5.15 -2.74 -8.92
C ILE A 18 -4.59 -1.58 -9.75
N GLY A 19 -3.31 -1.21 -9.57
CA GLY A 19 -2.68 -0.13 -10.35
C GLY A 19 -2.63 -0.43 -11.84
N TYR A 20 -2.36 -1.68 -12.22
CA TYR A 20 -2.40 -2.12 -13.60
C TYR A 20 -3.81 -2.03 -14.19
N LEU A 21 -4.84 -2.46 -13.45
CA LEU A 21 -6.24 -2.36 -13.88
C LEU A 21 -6.66 -0.90 -14.08
N THR A 22 -6.24 -0.01 -13.17
CA THR A 22 -6.45 1.44 -13.28
C THR A 22 -5.80 2.01 -14.53
N TRP A 23 -4.54 1.67 -14.77
CA TRP A 23 -3.81 2.10 -15.96
C TRP A 23 -4.51 1.65 -17.24
N PHE A 24 -4.87 0.36 -17.31
CA PHE A 24 -5.54 -0.23 -18.46
C PHE A 24 -6.91 0.40 -18.73
N ASN A 25 -7.68 0.70 -17.68
CA ASN A 25 -8.94 1.42 -17.79
C ASN A 25 -8.74 2.86 -18.27
N GLY A 26 -7.68 3.54 -17.80
CA GLY A 26 -7.29 4.86 -18.27
C GLY A 26 -7.01 4.91 -19.77
N LEU A 27 -6.34 3.89 -20.31
CA LEU A 27 -6.06 3.78 -21.75
C LEU A 27 -7.32 3.55 -22.59
N LYS A 28 -8.35 2.89 -22.04
CA LYS A 28 -9.59 2.53 -22.75
C LYS A 28 -10.70 3.59 -22.66
N LYS A 29 -10.51 4.65 -21.88
CA LYS A 29 -11.55 5.63 -21.60
C LYS A 29 -11.76 6.60 -22.80
N LYS A 30 -12.98 6.62 -23.36
CA LYS A 30 -13.50 7.77 -24.13
C LYS A 30 -14.46 8.54 -23.22
N GLY A 31 -14.03 9.69 -22.71
CA GLY A 31 -14.84 10.57 -21.86
C GLY A 31 -14.39 10.61 -20.39
N THR A 32 -14.86 11.63 -19.67
CA THR A 32 -14.29 12.10 -18.39
C THR A 32 -14.59 11.17 -17.20
N TYR A 33 -15.77 10.53 -17.13
CA TYR A 33 -16.29 9.97 -15.85
C TYR A 33 -16.63 8.47 -15.78
N LEU A 34 -16.37 7.66 -16.80
CA LEU A 34 -16.85 6.26 -16.82
C LEU A 34 -15.81 5.19 -16.43
N GLY A 35 -15.06 5.36 -15.33
CA GLY A 35 -14.08 4.34 -14.94
C GLY A 35 -13.20 4.68 -13.76
N PHE A 36 -12.52 3.65 -13.29
CA PHE A 36 -11.61 3.62 -12.14
C PHE A 36 -10.30 4.37 -12.48
N ASN A 37 -10.08 5.53 -11.87
CA ASN A 37 -8.93 6.39 -12.13
C ASN A 37 -7.85 6.20 -11.05
N TRP A 38 -6.79 6.99 -11.17
CA TRP A 38 -5.66 6.98 -10.25
C TRP A 38 -6.03 7.33 -8.80
N GLU A 39 -7.06 8.14 -8.60
CA GLU A 39 -7.57 8.43 -7.25
C GLU A 39 -8.22 7.18 -6.63
N GLU A 40 -9.02 6.43 -7.40
CA GLU A 40 -9.63 5.18 -6.97
C GLU A 40 -8.56 4.10 -6.73
N TRP A 41 -7.49 4.06 -7.52
CA TRP A 41 -6.35 3.18 -7.20
C TRP A 41 -5.77 3.46 -5.81
N PHE A 42 -5.63 4.73 -5.43
CA PHE A 42 -5.14 5.06 -4.10
C PHE A 42 -6.12 4.57 -3.02
N TRP A 43 -7.41 4.85 -3.19
CA TRP A 43 -8.45 4.49 -2.22
C TRP A 43 -8.71 2.98 -2.08
N PHE A 44 -8.56 2.21 -3.15
CA PHE A 44 -8.92 0.78 -3.18
C PHE A 44 -7.71 -0.17 -3.33
N GLY A 45 -6.59 0.32 -3.86
CA GLY A 45 -5.33 -0.41 -3.98
C GLY A 45 -4.41 -0.15 -2.79
N VAL A 46 -4.00 1.11 -2.62
CA VAL A 46 -2.96 1.50 -1.66
C VAL A 46 -3.47 1.51 -0.22
N LEU A 47 -4.54 2.26 0.06
CA LEU A 47 -5.10 2.43 1.40
C LEU A 47 -5.43 1.09 2.08
N PRO A 48 -6.19 0.16 1.46
CA PRO A 48 -6.56 -1.10 2.10
C PRO A 48 -5.37 -2.01 2.37
N ALA A 49 -4.32 -1.93 1.55
CA ALA A 49 -3.09 -2.67 1.78
C ALA A 49 -2.25 -2.10 2.93
N ILE A 50 -2.33 -0.80 3.20
CA ILE A 50 -1.51 -0.11 4.23
C ILE A 50 -2.23 -0.03 5.59
N ILE A 51 -3.55 0.17 5.61
CA ILE A 51 -4.35 0.36 6.83
C ILE A 51 -4.09 -0.69 7.91
N PRO A 52 -4.06 -2.01 7.62
CA PRO A 52 -3.84 -3.03 8.65
C PRO A 52 -2.50 -2.86 9.39
N TYR A 53 -1.46 -2.42 8.67
CA TYR A 53 -0.15 -2.16 9.26
C TYR A 53 -0.16 -0.88 10.10
N LEU A 54 -0.88 0.17 9.67
CA LEU A 54 -1.05 1.39 10.46
C LEU A 54 -1.82 1.11 11.76
N ILE A 55 -2.91 0.37 11.68
CA ILE A 55 -3.71 -0.04 12.83
C ILE A 55 -2.86 -0.88 13.81
N TYR A 56 -2.05 -1.81 13.28
CA TYR A 56 -1.11 -2.58 14.11
C TYR A 56 -0.16 -1.68 14.90
N PHE A 57 0.36 -0.61 14.29
CA PHE A 57 1.24 0.33 14.96
C PHE A 57 0.53 1.20 16.00
N ILE A 58 -0.72 1.59 15.76
CA ILE A 58 -1.54 2.30 16.76
C ILE A 58 -1.73 1.43 18.01
N TRP A 59 -1.99 0.13 17.82
CA TRP A 59 -2.15 -0.80 18.95
C TRP A 59 -0.85 -1.15 19.67
N LYS A 60 0.29 -1.13 18.97
CA LYS A 60 1.62 -1.47 19.53
C LYS A 60 2.61 -0.33 19.32
N PRO A 61 2.48 0.78 20.07
CA PRO A 61 3.31 1.97 19.87
C PRO A 61 4.80 1.73 20.15
N GLU A 62 5.16 0.75 20.99
CA GLU A 62 6.56 0.36 21.24
C GLU A 62 7.25 -0.16 19.97
N ASN A 63 6.55 -0.98 19.19
CA ASN A 63 7.07 -1.49 17.92
C ASN A 63 7.27 -0.36 16.91
N LEU A 64 6.38 0.63 16.90
CA LEU A 64 6.53 1.83 16.08
C LEU A 64 7.72 2.69 16.54
N LYS A 65 7.92 2.88 17.86
CA LYS A 65 9.09 3.59 18.39
C LYS A 65 10.40 2.93 17.98
N ASN A 66 10.48 1.60 18.09
CA ASN A 66 11.65 0.81 17.68
C ASN A 66 11.89 0.88 16.17
N PHE A 67 10.82 0.86 15.37
CA PHE A 67 10.91 1.05 13.93
C PHE A 67 11.45 2.44 13.57
N ILE A 68 10.92 3.51 14.18
CA ILE A 68 11.34 4.89 13.92
C ILE A 68 12.79 5.12 14.38
N SER A 69 13.20 4.56 15.52
CA SER A 69 14.58 4.71 16.01
C SER A 69 15.58 4.03 15.07
N CYS A 70 15.27 2.81 14.63
CA CYS A 70 16.04 2.10 13.61
C CYS A 70 16.07 2.88 12.30
N PHE A 71 14.93 3.34 11.80
CA PHE A 71 14.84 4.14 10.59
C PHE A 71 15.69 5.41 10.69
N LYS A 72 15.60 6.15 11.80
CA LYS A 72 16.42 7.33 12.06
C LYS A 72 17.92 7.02 12.09
N SER A 73 18.32 5.85 12.60
CA SER A 73 19.73 5.44 12.56
C SER A 73 20.27 5.21 11.15
N LEU A 74 19.43 4.85 10.16
CA LEU A 74 19.85 4.68 8.77
C LEU A 74 20.26 6.01 8.10
N PHE A 75 19.67 7.12 8.54
CA PHE A 75 19.96 8.46 7.99
C PHE A 75 20.94 9.26 8.86
N LYS A 76 21.38 8.71 10.00
CA LYS A 76 22.33 9.36 10.91
C LYS A 76 23.79 9.07 10.52
N SER A 77 24.05 9.02 9.21
CA SER A 77 25.40 8.88 8.65
C SER A 77 26.29 10.06 9.00
#